data_AF-A0A2S7FEI7-F1
#
_entry.id   AF-A0A2S7FEI7-F1
#
_cell.length_a   1.000
_cell.length_b   1.000
_cell.length_c   1.000
_cell.angle_alpha   90.00
_cell.angle_beta   90.00
_cell.angle_gamma   90.00
#
_symmetry.space_group_name_H-M   'P 1'
#
loop_
_entity.id
_entity.type
_entity.pdbx_description
1 polymer ?
#
loop_
_entity_poly.entity_id
_entity_poly.type
_entity_poly.pdbx_seq_one_letter_code
_entity_poly.pdbx_strand_id
1 'polypeptide(L)'
;MVYYNYGRIKAINANIKESLNDLDNAFAVYDKLKDDSNMESIIGNSIRMSFVQIIEEIFSAITSILKSSRLSVNIFQNNMDMINQCRKNGYFTNVEDTFFIILNKYRNSACHRYKQPTVEDIKLFYENKRGQILFILSDLERITKENN
;
A
#
# COMPACT_ATOMS: atom_id res chain seq x y z
N MET A 1 -23.68 -10.46 10.41
CA MET A 1 -22.91 -11.32 9.49
C MET A 1 -22.17 -10.41 8.51
N VAL A 2 -20.84 -10.46 8.51
CA VAL A 2 -19.99 -9.68 7.60
C VAL A 2 -19.91 -10.44 6.28
N TYR A 3 -20.08 -9.74 5.14
CA TYR A 3 -20.01 -10.35 3.82
C TYR A 3 -18.82 -9.78 3.05
N TYR A 4 -17.73 -10.53 3.01
CA TYR A 4 -16.53 -10.13 2.28
C TYR A 4 -16.65 -10.48 0.80
N ASN A 5 -16.25 -9.54 -0.05
CA ASN A 5 -15.91 -9.87 -1.43
C ASN A 5 -14.52 -10.51 -1.47
N TYR A 6 -14.46 -11.82 -1.17
CA TYR A 6 -13.20 -12.56 -1.09
C TYR A 6 -12.42 -12.54 -2.40
N GLY A 7 -13.09 -12.57 -3.55
CA GLY A 7 -12.43 -12.45 -4.86
C GLY A 7 -11.69 -11.12 -5.01
N ARG A 8 -12.33 -10.01 -4.61
CA ARG A 8 -11.70 -8.70 -4.59
C ARG A 8 -10.52 -8.62 -3.62
N ILE A 9 -10.65 -9.17 -2.41
CA ILE A 9 -9.55 -9.15 -1.43
C ILE A 9 -8.37 -10.02 -1.90
N LYS A 10 -8.63 -11.18 -2.52
CA LYS A 10 -7.60 -12.03 -3.14
C LYS A 10 -6.86 -11.27 -4.25
N ALA A 11 -7.59 -10.54 -5.11
CA ALA A 11 -6.98 -9.73 -6.16
C ALA A 11 -6.11 -8.59 -5.60
N ILE A 12 -6.62 -7.83 -4.62
CA ILE A 12 -5.85 -6.78 -3.94
C ILE A 12 -4.56 -7.35 -3.34
N ASN A 13 -4.65 -8.49 -2.65
CA ASN A 13 -3.49 -9.16 -2.05
C ASN A 13 -2.45 -9.60 -3.10
N ALA A 14 -2.89 -10.08 -4.25
CA ALA A 14 -2.00 -10.43 -5.36
C ALA A 14 -1.32 -9.20 -5.97
N ASN A 15 -2.07 -8.13 -6.21
CA ASN A 15 -1.55 -6.88 -6.78
C ASN A 15 -0.48 -6.23 -5.89
N ILE A 16 -0.68 -6.23 -4.56
CA ILE A 16 0.34 -5.72 -3.62
C ILE A 16 1.61 -6.56 -3.71
N LYS A 17 1.51 -7.90 -3.79
CA LYS A 17 2.67 -8.80 -3.90
C LYS A 17 3.43 -8.61 -5.21
N GLU A 18 2.72 -8.46 -6.32
CA GLU A 18 3.32 -8.19 -7.63
C GLU A 18 4.04 -6.83 -7.61
N SER A 19 3.38 -5.78 -7.13
CA SER A 19 3.96 -4.44 -7.02
C SER A 19 5.18 -4.40 -6.10
N LEU A 20 5.20 -5.21 -5.03
CA LEU A 20 6.37 -5.36 -4.15
C LEU A 20 7.55 -6.00 -4.87
N ASN A 21 7.29 -7.06 -5.65
CA ASN A 21 8.33 -7.71 -6.44
C ASN A 21 8.89 -6.76 -7.52
N ASP A 22 8.03 -6.00 -8.19
CA ASP A 22 8.45 -5.01 -9.17
C ASP A 22 9.31 -3.91 -8.53
N LEU A 23 8.91 -3.46 -7.33
CA LEU A 23 9.65 -2.47 -6.56
C LEU A 23 11.03 -3.00 -6.12
N ASP A 24 11.10 -4.24 -5.62
CA ASP A 24 12.36 -4.92 -5.25
C ASP A 24 13.31 -4.99 -6.46
N ASN A 25 12.80 -5.40 -7.62
CA ASN A 25 13.59 -5.49 -8.86
C ASN A 25 14.04 -4.12 -9.35
N ALA A 26 13.16 -3.12 -9.30
CA ALA A 26 13.49 -1.77 -9.74
C ALA A 26 14.58 -1.12 -8.88
N PHE A 27 14.55 -1.30 -7.55
CA PHE A 27 15.64 -0.84 -6.68
C PHE A 27 16.97 -1.52 -7.00
N ALA A 28 16.95 -2.84 -7.23
CA ALA A 28 18.17 -3.60 -7.56
C ALA A 28 18.82 -3.15 -8.89
N VAL A 29 18.02 -2.63 -9.83
CA VAL A 29 18.51 -2.02 -11.08
C VAL A 29 18.99 -0.59 -10.82
N TYR A 30 18.20 0.23 -10.12
CA TYR A 30 18.51 1.63 -9.84
C TYR A 30 19.89 1.80 -9.19
N ASP A 31 20.22 0.96 -8.21
CA ASP A 31 21.51 1.03 -7.48
C ASP A 31 22.74 0.79 -8.37
N LYS A 32 22.56 0.23 -9.57
CA LYS A 32 23.62 -0.07 -10.54
C LYS A 32 23.79 1.01 -11.61
N LEU A 33 22.90 2.00 -11.69
CA LEU A 33 22.81 2.97 -12.79
C LEU A 33 23.60 4.28 -12.55
N LYS A 34 24.68 4.24 -11.75
CA LYS A 34 25.40 5.44 -11.26
C LYS A 34 25.87 6.44 -12.34
N ASP A 35 26.02 5.99 -13.59
CA ASP A 35 26.56 6.80 -14.70
C ASP A 35 25.56 7.02 -15.86
N ASP A 36 24.29 6.56 -15.75
CA ASP A 36 23.26 6.74 -16.79
C ASP A 36 22.02 7.45 -16.24
N SER A 37 22.06 8.78 -16.29
CA SER A 37 21.00 9.65 -15.76
C SER A 37 19.64 9.49 -16.47
N ASN A 38 19.65 9.07 -17.74
CA ASN A 38 18.40 8.82 -18.48
C ASN A 38 17.74 7.53 -17.98
N MET A 39 18.52 6.46 -17.81
CA MET A 39 18.02 5.20 -17.26
C MET A 39 17.64 5.35 -15.79
N GLU A 40 18.40 6.11 -15.00
CA GLU A 40 18.08 6.43 -13.61
C GLU A 40 16.69 7.08 -13.51
N SER A 41 16.40 8.05 -14.39
CA SER A 41 15.08 8.70 -14.45
C SER A 41 13.94 7.74 -14.81
N ILE A 42 14.16 6.86 -15.80
CA ILE A 42 13.16 5.86 -16.22
C ILE A 42 12.86 4.87 -15.10
N ILE A 43 13.89 4.29 -14.50
CA ILE A 43 13.74 3.34 -13.40
C ILE A 43 13.16 4.03 -12.17
N GLY A 44 13.57 5.27 -11.88
CA GLY A 44 12.98 6.08 -10.81
C GLY A 44 11.47 6.31 -10.98
N ASN A 45 10.99 6.46 -12.22
CA ASN A 45 9.55 6.54 -12.49
C ASN A 45 8.85 5.19 -12.27
N SER A 46 9.50 4.08 -12.61
CA SER A 46 8.99 2.74 -12.31
C SER A 46 8.83 2.54 -10.80
N ILE A 47 9.85 2.89 -10.02
CA ILE A 47 9.83 2.84 -8.54
C ILE A 47 8.65 3.63 -7.99
N ARG A 48 8.48 4.87 -8.45
CA ARG A 48 7.35 5.73 -8.02
C ARG A 48 6.01 5.09 -8.35
N MET A 49 5.85 4.48 -9.52
CA MET A 49 4.58 3.87 -9.91
C MET A 49 4.27 2.58 -9.16
N SER A 50 5.23 1.66 -9.03
CA SER A 50 5.05 0.45 -8.22
C SER A 50 4.71 0.81 -6.77
N PHE A 51 5.36 1.84 -6.23
CA PHE A 51 5.03 2.33 -4.90
C PHE A 51 3.61 2.88 -4.82
N VAL A 52 3.18 3.75 -5.75
CA VAL A 52 1.80 4.27 -5.81
C VAL A 52 0.76 3.15 -5.90
N GLN A 53 1.03 2.10 -6.68
CA GLN A 53 0.15 0.93 -6.77
C GLN A 53 -0.02 0.24 -5.41
N ILE A 54 1.07 0.03 -4.66
CA ILE A 54 0.99 -0.50 -3.29
C ILE A 54 0.10 0.39 -2.41
N ILE A 55 0.26 1.72 -2.48
CA ILE A 55 -0.55 2.67 -1.71
C ILE A 55 -2.05 2.49 -2.04
N GLU A 56 -2.42 2.57 -3.33
CA GLU A 56 -3.82 2.50 -3.75
C GLU A 56 -4.46 1.14 -3.44
N GLU A 57 -3.70 0.06 -3.52
CA GLU A 57 -4.20 -1.27 -3.18
C GLU A 57 -4.43 -1.43 -1.66
N ILE A 58 -3.57 -0.85 -0.82
CA ILE A 58 -3.80 -0.80 0.64
C ILE A 58 -5.09 -0.02 0.94
N PHE A 59 -5.31 1.14 0.32
CA PHE A 59 -6.56 1.90 0.51
C PHE A 59 -7.78 1.19 -0.11
N SER A 60 -7.59 0.44 -1.19
CA SER A 60 -8.63 -0.44 -1.75
C SER A 60 -8.97 -1.58 -0.79
N ALA A 61 -8.01 -2.11 -0.04
CA ALA A 61 -8.24 -3.10 1.00
C ALA A 61 -9.08 -2.51 2.14
N ILE A 62 -8.68 -1.35 2.67
CA ILE A 62 -9.40 -0.64 3.74
C ILE A 62 -10.86 -0.41 3.34
N THR A 63 -11.10 0.15 2.16
CA THR A 63 -12.48 0.41 1.69
C THR A 63 -13.28 -0.88 1.50
N SER A 64 -12.65 -1.95 1.01
CA SER A 64 -13.31 -3.24 0.80
C SER A 64 -13.71 -3.90 2.11
N ILE A 65 -12.84 -3.85 3.12
CA ILE A 65 -13.13 -4.38 4.47
C ILE A 65 -14.30 -3.61 5.09
N LEU A 66 -14.28 -2.28 5.08
CA LEU A 66 -15.35 -1.46 5.66
C LEU A 66 -16.71 -1.70 4.98
N LYS A 67 -16.73 -1.77 3.64
CA LYS A 67 -17.94 -2.09 2.89
C LYS A 67 -18.50 -3.47 3.24
N SER A 68 -17.62 -4.44 3.48
CA SER A 68 -18.00 -5.79 3.90
C SER A 68 -18.66 -5.80 5.28
N SER A 69 -18.24 -4.88 6.15
CA SER A 69 -18.87 -4.58 7.45
C SER A 69 -20.13 -3.70 7.37
N ARG A 70 -20.68 -3.45 6.17
CA ARG A 70 -21.84 -2.57 5.91
C ARG A 70 -21.62 -1.10 6.33
N LEU A 71 -20.37 -0.66 6.42
CA LEU A 71 -20.05 0.73 6.69
C LEU A 71 -19.88 1.47 5.37
N SER A 72 -20.63 2.56 5.19
CA SER A 72 -20.42 3.48 4.08
C SER A 72 -19.11 4.22 4.30
N VAL A 73 -18.20 4.21 3.32
CA VAL A 73 -16.93 4.92 3.42
C VAL A 73 -17.11 6.45 3.45
N ASN A 74 -18.27 6.96 3.06
CA ASN A 74 -18.58 8.39 3.03
C ASN A 74 -18.88 8.98 4.43
N ILE A 75 -19.01 8.15 5.47
CA ILE A 75 -19.25 8.63 6.84
C ILE A 75 -17.96 9.07 7.55
N PHE A 76 -16.80 8.71 6.98
CA PHE A 76 -15.50 9.04 7.54
C PHE A 76 -15.03 10.38 7.02
N GLN A 77 -14.42 11.21 7.88
CA GLN A 77 -13.94 12.53 7.48
C GLN A 77 -12.62 12.45 6.72
N ASN A 78 -11.80 11.43 7.03
CA ASN A 78 -10.50 11.24 6.44
C ASN A 78 -10.08 9.76 6.42
N ASN A 79 -8.98 9.49 5.73
CA ASN A 79 -8.39 8.15 5.58
C ASN A 79 -7.97 7.51 6.91
N MET A 80 -7.52 8.29 7.90
CA MET A 80 -7.13 7.75 9.21
C MET A 80 -8.34 7.27 10.00
N ASP A 81 -9.50 7.92 9.88
CA ASP A 81 -10.74 7.44 10.51
C ASP A 81 -11.12 6.05 9.97
N MET A 82 -10.96 5.84 8.67
CA MET A 82 -11.21 4.55 8.01
C MET A 82 -10.27 3.47 8.54
N ILE A 83 -8.98 3.77 8.65
CA ILE A 83 -7.96 2.86 9.21
C ILE A 83 -8.28 2.51 10.66
N ASN A 84 -8.61 3.51 11.47
CA ASN A 84 -8.97 3.31 12.87
C ASN A 84 -10.22 2.44 13.01
N GLN A 85 -11.18 2.56 12.10
CA GLN A 85 -12.35 1.69 12.08
C GLN A 85 -12.00 0.25 11.67
N CYS A 86 -11.10 0.04 10.70
CA CYS A 86 -10.56 -1.30 10.40
C CYS A 86 -9.91 -1.93 11.64
N ARG A 87 -9.13 -1.16 12.41
CA ARG A 87 -8.50 -1.63 13.65
C ARG A 87 -9.48 -1.98 14.75
N LYS A 88 -10.53 -1.17 14.94
CA LYS A 88 -11.64 -1.50 15.85
C LYS A 88 -12.31 -2.82 15.46
N ASN A 89 -12.31 -3.15 14.17
CA ASN A 89 -12.84 -4.41 13.64
C ASN A 89 -11.82 -5.57 13.68
N GLY A 90 -10.62 -5.37 14.25
CA GLY A 90 -9.59 -6.41 14.40
C GLY A 90 -8.65 -6.59 13.19
N TYR A 91 -8.60 -5.62 12.29
CA TYR A 91 -7.71 -5.61 11.11
C TYR A 91 -6.61 -4.56 11.25
N PHE A 92 -5.40 -4.86 10.76
CA PHE A 92 -4.26 -3.94 10.74
C PHE A 92 -3.82 -3.48 12.14
N THR A 93 -4.07 -4.30 13.16
CA THR A 93 -3.76 -3.99 14.57
C THR A 93 -2.27 -3.95 14.85
N ASN A 94 -1.48 -4.68 14.06
CA ASN A 94 -0.02 -4.75 14.19
C ASN A 94 0.70 -3.73 13.30
N VAL A 95 -0.06 -2.89 12.58
CA VAL A 95 0.50 -1.89 11.68
C VAL A 95 0.61 -0.55 12.41
N GLU A 96 1.78 0.08 12.35
CA GLU A 96 2.06 1.35 13.03
C GLU A 96 1.27 2.53 12.43
N ASP A 97 0.91 3.52 13.27
CA ASP A 97 0.30 4.77 12.80
C ASP A 97 1.20 5.55 11.84
N THR A 98 2.50 5.58 12.14
CA THR A 98 3.49 6.30 11.34
C THR A 98 3.52 5.82 9.90
N PHE A 99 3.32 4.51 9.68
CA PHE A 99 3.24 3.92 8.35
C PHE A 99 2.05 4.49 7.56
N PHE A 100 0.86 4.49 8.16
CA PHE A 100 -0.34 4.99 7.50
C PHE A 100 -0.33 6.51 7.28
N ILE A 101 0.22 7.27 8.22
CA ILE A 101 0.37 8.73 8.10
C ILE A 101 1.24 9.07 6.87
N ILE A 102 2.38 8.37 6.72
CA ILE A 102 3.29 8.59 5.60
C ILE A 102 2.66 8.12 4.28
N LEU A 103 2.01 6.94 4.26
CA LEU A 103 1.26 6.44 3.10
C LEU A 103 0.21 7.46 2.62
N ASN A 104 -0.57 8.02 3.54
CA ASN A 104 -1.59 9.00 3.21
C ASN A 104 -0.98 10.30 2.65
N LYS A 105 0.15 10.74 3.19
CA LYS A 105 0.90 11.89 2.67
C LYS A 105 1.35 11.63 1.23
N TYR A 106 1.98 10.49 0.96
CA TYR A 106 2.46 10.13 -0.37
C TYR A 106 1.34 9.92 -1.38
N ARG A 107 0.21 9.34 -0.94
CA ARG A 107 -1.00 9.24 -1.75
C ARG A 107 -1.47 10.61 -2.27
N ASN A 108 -1.59 11.58 -1.37
CA ASN A 108 -2.06 12.94 -1.72
C ASN A 108 -1.06 13.69 -2.62
N SER A 109 0.22 13.32 -2.54
CA SER A 109 1.27 13.86 -3.41
C SER A 109 1.36 13.19 -4.78
N ALA A 110 0.80 11.99 -4.97
CA ALA A 110 1.01 11.17 -6.16
C ALA A 110 0.59 11.88 -7.47
N CYS A 111 -0.44 12.72 -7.44
CA CYS A 111 -0.91 13.47 -8.61
C CYS A 111 -0.12 14.77 -8.89
N HIS A 112 0.81 15.14 -8.01
CA HIS A 112 1.55 16.40 -8.10
C HIS A 112 3.05 16.11 -8.19
N ARG A 113 3.62 16.09 -9.41
CA ARG A 113 5.03 15.72 -9.65
C ARG A 113 6.02 16.43 -8.73
N TYR A 114 5.81 17.70 -8.42
CA TYR A 114 6.68 18.50 -7.53
C TYR A 114 6.53 18.16 -6.03
N LYS A 115 5.50 17.40 -5.63
CA LYS A 115 5.27 16.92 -4.26
C LYS A 115 5.55 15.42 -4.09
N GLN A 116 5.79 14.70 -5.19
CA GLN A 116 6.08 13.28 -5.16
C GLN A 116 7.38 13.04 -4.39
N PRO A 117 7.47 11.95 -3.59
CA PRO A 117 8.70 11.60 -2.92
C PRO A 117 9.83 11.30 -3.92
N THR A 118 11.06 11.55 -3.50
CA THR A 118 12.25 11.12 -4.27
C THR A 118 12.38 9.60 -4.26
N VAL A 119 13.22 9.04 -5.13
CA VAL A 119 13.47 7.59 -5.12
C VAL A 119 14.10 7.18 -3.79
N GLU A 120 14.98 8.03 -3.25
CA GLU A 120 15.68 7.84 -1.98
C GLU A 120 14.70 7.87 -0.80
N ASP A 121 13.73 8.79 -0.81
CA ASP A 121 12.66 8.84 0.20
C ASP A 121 11.83 7.55 0.19
N ILE A 122 11.45 7.07 -1.01
CA ILE A 122 10.70 5.82 -1.16
C ILE A 122 11.55 4.64 -0.69
N LYS A 123 12.82 4.58 -1.07
CA LYS A 123 13.74 3.50 -0.67
C LYS A 123 13.88 3.44 0.84
N LEU A 124 14.14 4.58 1.48
CA LEU A 124 14.26 4.66 2.93
C LEU A 124 12.96 4.27 3.63
N PHE A 125 11.80 4.73 3.14
CA PHE A 125 10.51 4.30 3.68
C PHE A 125 10.33 2.79 3.52
N TYR A 126 10.62 2.27 2.33
CA TYR A 126 10.44 0.86 2.00
C TYR A 126 11.30 -0.03 2.88
N GLU A 127 12.60 0.23 3.00
CA GLU A 127 13.51 -0.56 3.84
C GLU A 127 13.09 -0.56 5.32
N ASN A 128 12.65 0.58 5.84
CA ASN A 128 12.24 0.70 7.24
C ASN A 128 10.85 0.15 7.54
N LYS A 129 9.95 0.13 6.55
CA LYS A 129 8.53 -0.16 6.75
C LYS A 129 8.02 -1.35 5.94
N ARG A 130 8.86 -2.09 5.22
CA ARG A 130 8.47 -3.30 4.48
C ARG A 130 7.70 -4.30 5.35
N GLY A 131 8.14 -4.51 6.59
CA GLY A 131 7.44 -5.37 7.56
C GLY A 131 5.98 -4.97 7.80
N GLN A 132 5.67 -3.67 7.76
CA GLN A 132 4.31 -3.16 7.90
C GLN A 132 3.42 -3.58 6.72
N ILE A 133 3.97 -3.56 5.49
CA ILE A 133 3.26 -4.07 4.29
C ILE A 133 3.01 -5.57 4.42
N LEU A 134 3.97 -6.33 4.96
CA LEU A 134 3.81 -7.78 5.20
C LEU A 134 2.71 -8.07 6.23
N PHE A 135 2.56 -7.25 7.28
CA PHE A 135 1.45 -7.38 8.21
C PHE A 135 0.09 -7.14 7.52
N ILE A 136 0.00 -6.14 6.62
CA ILE A 136 -1.21 -5.94 5.81
C ILE A 136 -1.52 -7.21 5.00
N LEU A 137 -0.55 -7.73 4.25
CA LEU A 137 -0.73 -8.94 3.43
C LEU A 137 -1.20 -10.13 4.28
N SER A 138 -0.60 -10.34 5.46
CA SER A 138 -1.00 -11.41 6.38
C SER A 138 -2.46 -11.27 6.83
N ASP A 139 -2.92 -10.04 7.10
CA ASP A 139 -4.31 -9.79 7.46
C ASP A 139 -5.27 -10.07 6.29
N LEU A 140 -4.90 -9.68 5.06
CA LEU A 140 -5.71 -9.98 3.86
C LEU A 140 -5.77 -11.49 3.56
N GLU A 141 -4.67 -12.21 3.78
CA GLU A 141 -4.65 -13.67 3.68
C GLU A 141 -5.56 -14.32 4.73
N ARG A 142 -5.54 -13.85 5.98
CA ARG A 142 -6.42 -14.36 7.03
C ARG A 142 -7.89 -14.24 6.65
N ILE A 143 -8.31 -13.09 6.11
CA ILE A 143 -9.69 -12.87 5.65
C ILE A 143 -10.09 -13.88 4.57
N THR A 144 -9.17 -14.26 3.70
CA THR A 144 -9.47 -15.11 2.52
C THR A 144 -9.27 -16.61 2.77
N LYS A 145 -8.54 -17.01 3.82
CA LYS A 145 -8.34 -18.40 4.23
C LYS A 145 -9.57 -19.03 4.90
N GLU A 146 -10.45 -18.22 5.50
CA GLU A 146 -11.68 -18.71 6.14
C GLU A 146 -12.74 -19.24 5.15
N ASN A 147 -12.46 -19.24 3.83
CA ASN A 147 -13.39 -19.64 2.77
C ASN A 147 -12.80 -20.63 1.74
N ASN A 148 -11.81 -21.42 2.16
CA ASN A 148 -11.35 -22.59 1.40
C ASN A 148 -11.78 -23.87 2.09
#